data_AF-A0A6N9HQL2-F1
#
_entry.id   AF-A0A6N9HQL2-F1
#
_cell.length_a   1.000
_cell.length_b   1.000
_cell.length_c   1.000
_cell.angle_alpha   90.00
_cell.angle_beta   90.00
_cell.angle_gamma   90.00
#
_symmetry.space_group_name_H-M   'P 1'
#
loop_
_entity.id
_entity.type
_entity.pdbx_description
1 polymer ?
#
loop_
_entity_poly.entity_id
_entity_poly.type
_entity_poly.pdbx_seq_one_letter_code
_entity_poly.pdbx_strand_id
1 'polypeptide(L)'
;MTRTLVLGGARSGKSAYAERLAAGSGKEVVYLATAAAGDAEMAARIAQHQAQRPAHWRTIEQPLALAAALAEWRAPQRLVLVDCLTLWLSNLMFSDGRQYPDVGAIELPALLHQERAALLAELAIDRGDVVLVSNEVGMGIVPWGAVSRSYADEAGRLNQAVAAACDRVAFVAAGLPLMLKGA
;
A
#
# COMPACT_ATOMS: atom_id res chain seq x y z
N MET A 1 11.86 0.45 -16.14
CA MET A 1 10.63 -0.19 -15.64
C MET A 1 9.65 0.90 -15.20
N THR A 2 8.42 0.56 -14.81
CA THR A 2 7.41 1.56 -14.39
C THR A 2 6.97 1.33 -12.94
N ARG A 3 7.08 2.39 -12.13
CA ARG A 3 6.53 2.46 -10.77
C ARG A 3 5.25 3.28 -10.80
N THR A 4 4.13 2.67 -10.43
CA THR A 4 2.82 3.33 -10.41
C THR A 4 2.25 3.36 -9.00
N LEU A 5 1.86 4.53 -8.52
CA LEU A 5 1.04 4.67 -7.31
C LEU A 5 -0.42 4.85 -7.71
N VAL A 6 -1.29 4.01 -7.16
CA VAL A 6 -2.74 4.13 -7.28
C VAL A 6 -3.31 4.43 -5.90
N LEU A 7 -3.88 5.61 -5.72
CA LEU A 7 -4.50 6.01 -4.46
C LEU A 7 -5.95 6.46 -4.63
N GLY A 8 -6.69 6.53 -3.53
CA GLY A 8 -8.08 6.98 -3.53
C GLY A 8 -8.82 6.60 -2.25
N GLY A 9 -10.04 7.07 -2.11
CA GLY A 9 -10.87 6.81 -0.93
C GLY A 9 -11.20 5.32 -0.72
N ALA A 10 -11.83 5.01 0.41
CA ALA A 10 -12.42 3.69 0.63
C ALA A 10 -13.48 3.40 -0.44
N ARG A 11 -13.51 2.16 -0.94
CA ARG A 11 -14.47 1.71 -1.98
C ARG A 11 -14.47 2.55 -3.27
N SER A 12 -13.40 3.29 -3.55
CA SER A 12 -13.31 4.12 -4.75
C SER A 12 -13.03 3.36 -6.04
N GLY A 13 -12.78 2.04 -5.99
CA GLY A 13 -12.43 1.20 -7.14
C GLY A 13 -10.92 1.13 -7.45
N LYS A 14 -10.06 1.67 -6.59
CA LYS A 14 -8.60 1.68 -6.80
C LYS A 14 -7.94 0.30 -6.92
N SER A 15 -8.32 -0.68 -6.11
CA SER A 15 -7.77 -2.05 -6.21
C SER A 15 -8.14 -2.67 -7.57
N ALA A 16 -9.41 -2.57 -7.98
CA ALA A 16 -9.84 -3.06 -9.30
C ALA A 16 -9.12 -2.35 -10.46
N TYR A 17 -8.82 -1.05 -10.34
CA TYR A 17 -8.01 -0.35 -11.34
C TYR A 17 -6.55 -0.85 -11.35
N ALA A 18 -5.93 -1.02 -10.19
CA ALA A 18 -4.57 -1.55 -10.06
C ALA A 18 -4.46 -2.98 -10.60
N GLU A 19 -5.47 -3.82 -10.36
CA GLU A 19 -5.55 -5.18 -10.90
C GLU A 19 -5.70 -5.18 -12.43
N ARG A 20 -6.49 -4.26 -13.01
CA ARG A 20 -6.55 -4.11 -14.47
C ARG A 20 -5.21 -3.69 -15.07
N LEU A 21 -4.46 -2.80 -14.41
CA LEU A 21 -3.10 -2.44 -14.83
C LEU A 21 -2.18 -3.65 -14.78
N ALA A 22 -2.23 -4.44 -13.70
CA ALA A 22 -1.42 -5.64 -13.54
C ALA A 22 -1.76 -6.70 -14.61
N ALA A 23 -3.04 -7.00 -14.83
CA ALA A 23 -3.50 -7.95 -15.84
C ALA A 23 -3.14 -7.50 -17.26
N GLY A 24 -3.23 -6.20 -17.55
CA GLY A 24 -2.91 -5.62 -18.85
C GLY A 24 -1.41 -5.51 -19.14
N SER A 25 -0.53 -5.81 -18.18
CA SER A 25 0.93 -5.68 -18.35
C SER A 25 1.56 -6.75 -19.24
N GLY A 26 0.90 -7.88 -19.43
CA GLY A 26 1.45 -9.05 -20.13
C GLY A 26 2.60 -9.75 -19.36
N LYS A 27 2.84 -9.40 -18.09
CA LYS A 27 3.91 -9.95 -17.24
C LYS A 27 3.39 -10.99 -16.24
N GLU A 28 4.30 -11.74 -15.64
CA GLU A 28 3.98 -12.56 -14.46
C GLU A 28 3.62 -11.62 -13.29
N VAL A 29 2.44 -11.78 -12.71
CA VAL A 29 1.95 -10.92 -11.61
C VAL A 29 2.20 -11.60 -10.26
N VAL A 30 2.88 -10.87 -9.37
CA VAL A 30 3.02 -11.23 -7.96
C VAL A 30 2.24 -10.22 -7.12
N TYR A 31 1.26 -10.70 -6.36
CA TYR A 31 0.46 -9.91 -5.45
C TYR A 31 1.06 -9.96 -4.04
N LEU A 32 1.49 -8.81 -3.52
CA LEU A 32 1.94 -8.67 -2.14
C LEU A 32 0.79 -8.12 -1.29
N ALA A 33 0.19 -9.01 -0.50
CA ALA A 33 -0.88 -8.66 0.43
C ALA A 33 -0.27 -8.17 1.75
N THR A 34 -0.58 -6.94 2.15
CA THR A 34 -0.09 -6.37 3.41
C THR A 34 -1.12 -6.45 4.53
N ALA A 35 -2.36 -6.86 4.23
CA ALA A 35 -3.39 -7.02 5.23
C ALA A 35 -3.02 -8.15 6.20
N ALA A 36 -3.12 -7.88 7.51
CA ALA A 36 -3.09 -8.89 8.56
C ALA A 36 -4.51 -9.07 9.12
N ALA A 37 -4.95 -10.30 9.35
CA ALA A 37 -6.22 -10.57 10.00
C ALA A 37 -6.11 -10.17 11.49
N GLY A 38 -6.56 -8.96 11.82
CA GLY A 38 -6.63 -8.48 13.21
C GLY A 38 -7.95 -8.82 13.92
N ASP A 39 -9.02 -9.03 13.14
CA ASP A 39 -10.35 -9.40 13.62
C ASP A 39 -11.10 -10.24 12.58
N ALA A 40 -12.29 -10.74 12.95
CA ALA A 40 -13.12 -11.57 12.08
C ALA A 40 -13.66 -10.83 10.85
N GLU A 41 -13.88 -9.52 10.95
CA GLU A 41 -14.35 -8.71 9.82
C GLU A 41 -13.25 -8.58 8.75
N MET A 42 -12.03 -8.28 9.18
CA MET A 42 -10.85 -8.22 8.33
C MET A 42 -10.55 -9.59 7.74
N ALA A 43 -10.69 -10.67 8.49
CA ALA A 43 -10.53 -12.03 7.98
C ALA A 43 -11.54 -12.34 6.85
N ALA A 44 -12.81 -11.99 7.02
CA ALA A 44 -13.83 -12.17 5.99
C ALA A 44 -13.54 -11.32 4.74
N ARG A 45 -13.07 -10.08 4.93
CA ARG A 45 -12.64 -9.19 3.83
C ARG A 45 -11.44 -9.76 3.07
N ILE A 46 -10.43 -10.28 3.78
CA ILE A 46 -9.25 -10.92 3.19
C ILE A 46 -9.68 -12.14 2.36
N ALA A 47 -10.55 -13.00 2.91
CA ALA A 47 -11.05 -14.19 2.21
C ALA A 47 -11.82 -13.81 0.93
N GLN A 48 -12.67 -12.79 0.98
CA GLN A 48 -13.38 -12.29 -0.19
C GLN A 48 -12.41 -11.78 -1.27
N HIS A 49 -11.38 -11.03 -0.88
CA HIS A 49 -10.36 -10.56 -1.83
C HIS A 49 -9.54 -11.71 -2.41
N GLN A 50 -9.15 -12.69 -1.60
CA GLN A 50 -8.43 -13.88 -2.08
C GLN A 50 -9.26 -14.65 -3.12
N ALA A 51 -10.57 -14.80 -2.91
CA ALA A 51 -11.46 -15.50 -3.84
C ALA A 51 -11.67 -14.78 -5.18
N GLN A 52 -11.50 -13.45 -5.23
CA GLN A 52 -11.65 -12.65 -6.44
C GLN A 52 -10.37 -12.59 -7.29
N ARG A 53 -9.22 -12.99 -6.72
CA ARG A 53 -7.93 -12.92 -7.42
C ARG A 53 -7.83 -14.00 -8.50
N PRO A 54 -7.23 -13.68 -9.65
CA PRO A 54 -6.94 -14.71 -10.65
C PRO A 54 -6.04 -15.81 -10.07
N ALA A 55 -6.44 -17.07 -10.19
CA ALA A 55 -5.72 -18.20 -9.60
C ALA A 55 -4.29 -18.38 -10.14
N HIS A 56 -3.97 -17.78 -11.30
CA HIS A 56 -2.62 -17.80 -11.88
C HIS A 56 -1.68 -16.75 -11.27
N TRP A 57 -2.17 -15.84 -10.42
CA TRP A 57 -1.33 -14.87 -9.73
C TRP A 57 -0.74 -15.48 -8.47
N ARG A 58 0.55 -15.25 -8.25
CA ARG A 58 1.21 -15.64 -7.01
C ARG A 58 0.87 -14.62 -5.93
N THR A 59 0.28 -15.06 -4.82
CA THR A 59 0.03 -14.20 -3.65
C THR A 59 1.07 -14.50 -2.57
N ILE A 60 1.71 -13.45 -2.05
CA ILE A 60 2.62 -13.50 -0.90
C ILE A 60 2.07 -12.55 0.17
N GLU A 61 1.94 -13.04 1.40
CA GLU A 61 1.53 -12.20 2.54
C GLU A 61 2.78 -11.56 3.14
N GLN A 62 2.83 -10.24 3.15
CA GLN A 62 3.96 -9.49 3.68
C GLN A 62 3.48 -8.25 4.45
N PRO A 63 3.08 -8.42 5.73
CA PRO A 63 2.49 -7.33 6.51
C PRO A 63 3.50 -6.29 6.99
N LEU A 64 4.81 -6.63 7.05
CA LEU A 64 5.85 -5.78 7.65
C LEU A 64 7.05 -5.53 6.73
N ALA A 65 7.82 -6.53 6.33
CA ALA A 65 9.07 -6.31 5.58
C ALA A 65 8.83 -6.18 4.07
N LEU A 66 8.12 -5.13 3.66
CA LEU A 66 7.67 -4.92 2.28
C LEU A 66 8.84 -4.68 1.31
N ALA A 67 9.87 -3.94 1.74
CA ALA A 67 11.04 -3.66 0.91
C ALA A 67 11.79 -4.95 0.53
N ALA A 68 11.97 -5.85 1.50
CA ALA A 68 12.61 -7.15 1.27
C ALA A 68 11.82 -8.00 0.27
N ALA A 69 10.49 -8.06 0.39
CA ALA A 69 9.64 -8.77 -0.56
C ALA A 69 9.68 -8.13 -1.96
N LEU A 70 9.72 -6.80 -2.07
CA LEU A 70 9.90 -6.14 -3.35
C LEU A 70 11.25 -6.51 -3.99
N ALA A 71 12.34 -6.51 -3.22
CA ALA A 71 13.67 -6.89 -3.71
C ALA A 71 13.71 -8.35 -4.21
N GLU A 72 13.00 -9.26 -3.55
CA GLU A 72 12.90 -10.68 -3.93
C GLU A 72 12.05 -10.89 -5.20
N TRP A 73 10.89 -10.23 -5.27
CA TRP A 73 9.86 -10.56 -6.27
C TRP A 73 9.89 -9.68 -7.52
N ARG A 74 10.47 -8.48 -7.44
CA ARG A 74 10.59 -7.59 -8.60
C ARG A 74 11.65 -8.08 -9.59
N ALA A 75 11.27 -8.26 -10.84
CA ALA A 75 12.16 -8.66 -11.93
C ALA A 75 11.65 -8.10 -13.27
N PRO A 76 12.49 -7.98 -14.32
CA PRO A 76 12.08 -7.42 -15.62
C PRO A 76 10.78 -7.97 -16.22
N GLN A 77 10.59 -9.29 -16.10
CA GLN A 77 9.47 -10.07 -16.60
C GLN A 77 8.27 -10.15 -15.63
N ARG A 78 8.38 -9.49 -14.47
CA ARG A 78 7.35 -9.49 -13.42
C ARG A 78 6.78 -8.10 -13.20
N LEU A 79 5.51 -8.08 -12.78
CA LEU A 79 4.88 -6.94 -12.16
C LEU A 79 4.49 -7.32 -10.74
N VAL A 80 4.91 -6.49 -9.78
CA VAL A 80 4.51 -6.67 -8.39
C VAL A 80 3.38 -5.70 -8.04
N LEU A 81 2.23 -6.22 -7.59
CA LEU A 81 1.09 -5.44 -7.12
C LEU A 81 1.03 -5.49 -5.60
N VAL A 82 1.14 -4.35 -4.93
CA VAL A 82 1.05 -4.22 -3.47
C VAL A 82 -0.31 -3.65 -3.08
N ASP A 83 -1.05 -4.34 -2.22
CA ASP A 83 -2.34 -3.87 -1.68
C ASP A 83 -2.41 -4.14 -0.16
N CYS A 84 -2.36 -3.11 0.70
CA CYS A 84 -2.08 -1.70 0.42
C CYS A 84 -1.10 -1.08 1.43
N LEU A 85 -0.49 0.03 1.02
CA LEU A 85 0.46 0.81 1.82
C LEU A 85 -0.13 1.32 3.15
N THR A 86 -1.43 1.59 3.19
CA THR A 86 -2.09 2.06 4.42
C THR A 86 -2.31 0.96 5.46
N LEU A 87 -2.57 -0.28 5.04
CA LEU A 87 -2.61 -1.41 5.98
C LEU A 87 -1.19 -1.77 6.45
N TRP A 88 -0.22 -1.72 5.55
CA TRP A 88 1.19 -1.87 5.89
C TRP A 88 1.65 -0.85 6.94
N LEU A 89 1.32 0.43 6.74
CA LEU A 89 1.59 1.49 7.72
C LEU A 89 0.93 1.18 9.08
N SER A 90 -0.33 0.75 9.08
CA SER A 90 -1.02 0.37 10.31
C SER A 90 -0.31 -0.79 11.02
N ASN A 91 0.07 -1.85 10.29
CA ASN A 91 0.79 -2.98 10.90
C ASN A 91 2.11 -2.53 11.53
N LEU A 92 2.85 -1.63 10.86
CA LEU A 92 4.09 -1.07 11.39
C LEU A 92 3.86 -0.21 12.63
N MET A 93 2.77 0.55 12.71
CA MET A 93 2.43 1.31 13.91
C MET A 93 2.19 0.40 15.12
N PHE A 94 1.67 -0.82 14.93
CA PHE A 94 1.36 -1.75 16.03
C PHE A 94 2.34 -2.93 16.12
N SER A 95 3.51 -2.84 15.47
CA SER A 95 4.41 -3.99 15.25
C SER A 95 4.99 -4.61 16.52
N ASP A 96 5.08 -3.84 17.61
CA ASP A 96 5.60 -4.29 18.91
C ASP A 96 4.50 -4.46 19.96
N GLY A 97 3.22 -4.46 19.54
CA GLY A 97 2.08 -4.63 20.44
C GLY A 97 1.81 -3.45 21.36
N ARG A 98 2.44 -2.28 21.12
CA ARG A 98 2.22 -1.08 21.93
C ARG A 98 0.77 -0.62 21.90
N GLN A 99 0.34 -0.04 23.01
CA GLN A 99 -0.91 0.70 23.10
C GLN A 99 -0.63 2.19 22.94
N TYR A 100 -1.51 2.89 22.24
CA TYR A 100 -1.40 4.32 22.04
C TYR A 100 -2.35 5.06 22.98
N PRO A 101 -1.94 6.24 23.50
CA PRO A 101 -2.83 7.07 24.30
C PRO A 101 -3.95 7.66 23.43
N ASP A 102 -5.10 7.94 24.06
CA ASP A 102 -6.22 8.61 23.39
C ASP A 102 -5.90 10.06 23.00
N VAL A 103 -5.06 10.72 23.79
CA VAL A 103 -4.67 12.13 23.66
C VAL A 103 -3.15 12.30 23.79
N GLY A 104 -2.63 13.39 23.21
CA GLY A 104 -1.20 13.73 23.30
C GLY A 104 -0.39 13.28 22.08
N ALA A 105 0.94 13.30 22.25
CA ALA A 105 1.88 12.91 21.20
C ALA A 105 1.98 11.38 21.09
N ILE A 106 2.20 10.92 19.86
CA ILE A 106 2.38 9.50 19.54
C ILE A 106 3.86 9.26 19.21
N GLU A 107 4.47 8.32 19.92
CA GLU A 107 5.79 7.80 19.58
C GLU A 107 5.63 6.59 18.66
N LEU A 108 6.16 6.69 17.44
CA LEU A 108 6.09 5.62 16.44
C LEU A 108 7.23 4.61 16.64
N PRO A 109 7.02 3.31 16.33
CA PRO A 109 8.08 2.30 16.41
C PRO A 109 9.27 2.64 15.50
N ALA A 110 10.49 2.36 15.97
CA ALA A 110 11.70 2.51 15.14
C ALA A 110 11.61 1.69 13.84
N LEU A 111 10.96 0.52 13.89
CA LEU A 111 10.74 -0.33 12.73
C LEU A 111 9.95 0.38 11.62
N LEU A 112 8.95 1.20 11.96
CA LEU A 112 8.18 1.97 10.97
C LEU A 112 9.10 2.89 10.16
N HIS A 113 10.00 3.60 10.82
CA HIS A 113 10.93 4.50 10.15
C HIS A 113 11.95 3.73 9.29
N GLN A 114 12.44 2.59 9.78
CA GLN A 114 13.37 1.71 9.07
C GLN A 114 12.72 1.14 7.79
N GLU A 115 11.53 0.56 7.90
CA GLU A 115 10.81 -0.06 6.79
C GLU A 115 10.35 0.98 5.76
N ARG A 116 9.94 2.18 6.20
CA ARG A 116 9.67 3.30 5.28
C ARG A 116 10.91 3.71 4.49
N ALA A 117 12.06 3.85 5.17
CA ALA A 117 13.31 4.19 4.50
C ALA A 117 13.74 3.09 3.52
N ALA A 118 13.62 1.82 3.91
CA ALA A 118 13.92 0.67 3.07
C ALA A 118 13.01 0.60 1.83
N LEU A 119 11.71 0.85 1.98
CA LEU A 119 10.78 0.89 0.85
C LEU A 119 11.18 1.96 -0.17
N LEU A 120 11.46 3.18 0.29
CA LEU A 120 11.87 4.27 -0.60
C LEU A 120 13.20 3.98 -1.29
N ALA A 121 14.15 3.39 -0.57
CA ALA A 121 15.43 2.95 -1.15
C ALA A 121 15.22 1.88 -2.23
N GLU A 122 14.38 0.86 -1.98
CA GLU A 122 14.10 -0.18 -2.97
C GLU A 122 13.34 0.36 -4.20
N LEU A 123 12.42 1.32 -4.02
CA LEU A 123 11.74 1.98 -5.14
C LEU A 123 12.66 2.84 -6.00
N ALA A 124 13.79 3.30 -5.46
CA ALA A 124 14.81 4.01 -6.23
C ALA A 124 15.60 3.07 -7.16
N ILE A 125 15.54 1.75 -6.94
CA ILE A 125 16.23 0.77 -7.76
C ILE A 125 15.34 0.31 -8.91
N ASP A 126 15.90 0.31 -10.12
CA ASP A 126 15.22 -0.20 -11.32
C ASP A 126 15.26 -1.73 -11.35
N ARG A 127 14.20 -2.35 -10.79
CA ARG A 127 13.95 -3.80 -10.81
C ARG A 127 12.50 -4.03 -11.16
N GLY A 128 12.14 -4.48 -12.36
CA GLY A 128 10.75 -4.81 -12.69
C GLY A 128 9.71 -3.70 -12.47
N ASP A 129 8.47 -3.99 -12.87
CA ASP A 129 7.36 -3.06 -12.66
C ASP A 129 6.74 -3.25 -11.28
N VAL A 130 6.22 -2.16 -10.71
CA VAL A 130 5.49 -2.21 -9.44
C VAL A 130 4.28 -1.29 -9.48
N VAL A 131 3.16 -1.78 -8.97
CA VAL A 131 1.93 -1.03 -8.72
C VAL A 131 1.67 -1.03 -7.23
N LEU A 132 1.62 0.15 -6.62
CA LEU A 132 1.40 0.35 -5.20
C LEU A 132 -0.01 0.89 -4.98
N VAL A 133 -0.83 0.21 -4.19
CA VAL A 133 -2.17 0.69 -3.80
C VAL A 133 -2.08 1.38 -2.45
N SER A 134 -2.72 2.53 -2.30
CA SER A 134 -2.83 3.25 -1.02
C SER A 134 -4.20 3.89 -0.84
N ASN A 135 -4.61 4.16 0.40
CA ASN A 135 -5.82 4.95 0.66
C ASN A 135 -5.47 6.44 0.78
N GLU A 136 -6.35 7.29 0.24
CA GLU A 136 -6.42 8.70 0.64
C GLU A 136 -7.38 8.82 1.82
N VAL A 137 -6.89 9.38 2.94
CA VAL A 137 -7.62 9.47 4.22
C VAL A 137 -7.65 10.89 4.79
N GLY A 138 -6.93 11.84 4.17
CA GLY A 138 -6.77 13.21 4.64
C GLY A 138 -7.77 14.22 4.07
N MET A 139 -8.73 13.80 3.25
CA MET A 139 -9.75 14.68 2.65
C MET A 139 -11.00 14.88 3.55
N GLY A 140 -10.89 14.56 4.84
CA GLY A 140 -11.97 14.66 5.81
C GLY A 140 -11.69 15.66 6.92
N ILE A 141 -12.43 15.53 8.03
CA ILE A 141 -12.15 16.28 9.27
C ILE A 141 -10.90 15.74 9.96
N VAL A 142 -10.27 16.58 10.79
CA VAL A 142 -9.17 16.15 11.65
C VAL A 142 -9.68 15.10 12.66
N PRO A 143 -9.08 13.90 12.75
CA PRO A 143 -9.51 12.89 13.70
C PRO A 143 -9.43 13.35 15.17
N TRP A 144 -10.35 12.84 16.00
CA TRP A 144 -10.36 13.17 17.44
C TRP A 144 -9.31 12.40 18.26
N GLY A 145 -9.05 11.13 17.92
CA GLY A 145 -8.06 10.31 18.63
C GLY A 145 -6.62 10.62 18.20
N ALA A 146 -5.68 10.63 19.16
CA ALA A 146 -4.27 10.90 18.88
C ALA A 146 -3.66 9.89 17.89
N VAL A 147 -3.94 8.60 18.07
CA VAL A 147 -3.48 7.55 17.14
C VAL A 147 -4.05 7.73 15.74
N SER A 148 -5.33 8.07 15.61
CA SER A 148 -5.99 8.26 14.31
C SER A 148 -5.44 9.49 13.58
N ARG A 149 -5.15 10.57 14.30
CA ARG A 149 -4.45 11.73 13.72
C ARG A 149 -3.05 11.37 13.24
N SER A 150 -2.26 10.70 14.08
CA SER A 150 -0.91 10.28 13.72
C SER A 150 -0.92 9.36 12.50
N TYR A 151 -1.87 8.45 12.41
CA TYR A 151 -2.05 7.58 11.25
C TYR A 151 -2.39 8.36 9.99
N ALA A 152 -3.33 9.32 10.05
CA ALA A 152 -3.69 10.15 8.90
C ALA A 152 -2.50 10.99 8.40
N ASP A 153 -1.75 11.59 9.32
CA ASP A 153 -0.54 12.36 9.01
C ASP A 153 0.54 11.49 8.35
N GLU A 154 0.84 10.32 8.92
CA GLU A 154 1.84 9.41 8.37
C GLU A 154 1.40 8.79 7.04
N ALA A 155 0.12 8.49 6.85
CA ALA A 155 -0.43 8.02 5.58
C ALA A 155 -0.25 9.08 4.48
N GLY A 156 -0.52 10.36 4.81
CA GLY A 156 -0.28 11.48 3.91
C GLY A 156 1.21 11.65 3.56
N ARG A 157 2.11 11.57 4.55
CA ARG A 157 3.56 11.65 4.34
C ARG A 157 4.08 10.48 3.50
N LEU A 158 3.58 9.26 3.75
CA LEU A 158 3.93 8.07 2.97
C LEU A 158 3.47 8.21 1.52
N ASN A 159 2.23 8.64 1.28
CA ASN A 159 1.70 8.85 -0.07
C ASN A 159 2.53 9.88 -0.84
N GLN A 160 2.91 10.99 -0.21
CA GLN A 160 3.78 12.01 -0.82
C GLN A 160 5.15 11.45 -1.20
N ALA A 161 5.81 10.74 -0.27
CA ALA A 161 7.14 10.18 -0.51
C ALA A 161 7.13 9.11 -1.62
N VAL A 162 6.13 8.23 -1.63
CA VAL A 162 5.98 7.21 -2.68
C VAL A 162 5.61 7.84 -4.02
N ALA A 163 4.69 8.82 -4.05
CA ALA A 163 4.33 9.54 -5.27
C ALA A 163 5.53 10.23 -5.93
N ALA A 164 6.46 10.77 -5.12
CA ALA A 164 7.69 11.35 -5.61
C ALA A 164 8.58 10.31 -6.31
N ALA A 165 8.68 9.10 -5.75
CA ALA A 165 9.46 7.98 -6.30
C ALA A 165 8.80 7.26 -7.49
N CYS A 166 7.48 7.38 -7.68
CA CYS A 166 6.77 6.73 -8.77
C CYS A 166 6.84 7.51 -10.08
N ASP A 167 6.85 6.81 -11.21
CA ASP A 167 6.81 7.41 -12.55
C ASP A 167 5.38 7.88 -12.88
N ARG A 168 4.37 7.14 -12.42
CA ARG A 168 2.94 7.43 -12.62
C ARG A 168 2.19 7.46 -11.30
N VAL A 169 1.22 8.37 -11.20
CA VAL A 169 0.34 8.48 -10.03
C VAL A 169 -1.09 8.69 -10.49
N ALA A 170 -2.02 7.85 -10.01
CA ALA A 170 -3.43 7.94 -10.31
C ALA A 170 -4.26 8.06 -9.01
N PHE A 171 -5.16 9.03 -8.97
CA PHE A 171 -6.20 9.12 -7.95
C PHE A 171 -7.50 8.52 -8.50
N VAL A 172 -8.07 7.52 -7.83
CA VAL A 172 -9.28 6.84 -8.29
C VAL A 172 -10.48 7.28 -7.47
N ALA A 173 -11.51 7.78 -8.16
CA ALA A 173 -12.79 8.18 -7.59
C ALA A 173 -13.94 7.55 -8.40
N ALA A 174 -14.92 6.94 -7.72
CA ALA A 174 -16.06 6.27 -8.36
C ALA A 174 -15.66 5.28 -9.48
N GLY A 175 -14.52 4.59 -9.33
CA GLY A 175 -13.97 3.66 -10.30
C GLY A 175 -13.18 4.29 -11.45
N LEU A 176 -13.14 5.63 -11.52
CA LEU A 176 -12.50 6.40 -12.58
C LEU A 176 -11.13 6.92 -12.13
N PRO A 177 -10.05 6.63 -12.88
CA PRO A 177 -8.73 7.15 -12.59
C PRO A 177 -8.56 8.60 -13.09
N LEU A 178 -8.08 9.47 -12.22
CA LEU A 178 -7.55 10.79 -12.51
C LEU A 178 -6.02 10.72 -12.45
N MET A 179 -5.33 10.93 -13.58
CA MET A 179 -3.88 10.92 -13.62
C MET A 179 -3.32 12.20 -12.99
N LEU A 180 -2.53 12.05 -11.92
CA LEU A 180 -1.87 13.14 -11.21
C LEU A 180 -0.41 13.34 -11.66
N LYS A 181 0.25 12.27 -12.13
CA LYS A 181 1.63 12.26 -12.62
C LYS A 181 1.80 11.19 -13.69
N GLY A 182 2.65 11.46 -14.69
CA GLY A 182 3.08 10.49 -15.70
C GLY A 182 1.94 10.04 -16.61
N ALA A 183 1.63 10.86 -17.61
CA ALA A 183 0.66 10.56 -18.66
C ALA A 183 1.08 9.30 -19.46
#